data_AF-A0A5N6ZFE5-F1
#
_entry.id   AF-A0A5N6ZFE5-F1
#
_cell.length_a   1.000
_cell.length_b   1.000
_cell.length_c   1.000
_cell.angle_alpha   90.00
_cell.angle_beta   90.00
_cell.angle_gamma   90.00
#
_symmetry.space_group_name_H-M   'P 1'
#
loop_
_entity.id
_entity.type
_entity.pdbx_description
1 polymer ?
#
loop_
_entity_poly.entity_id
_entity_poly.type
_entity_poly.pdbx_seq_one_letter_code
_entity_poly.pdbx_strand_id
1 'polypeptide(L)'
;MPETTMHKYTAIILTLAASISAQTNYLIMSCNTSPIPCQTAGIACENENTPWVCPVSGDMVEYFSSTCRNVNGYPEIRGSRFTLQDAKQNAGCKV
;
A
#
# COMPACT_ATOMS: atom_id res chain seq x y z
N MET A 1 15.34 -47.11 36.90
CA MET A 1 15.14 -47.03 35.44
C MET A 1 14.08 -45.95 35.21
N PRO A 2 14.36 -44.80 34.57
CA PRO A 2 13.31 -43.83 34.29
C PRO A 2 12.72 -44.05 32.90
N GLU A 3 11.40 -44.08 32.83
CA GLU A 3 10.58 -44.22 31.62
C GLU A 3 10.54 -42.89 30.85
N THR A 4 10.92 -42.91 29.57
CA THR A 4 10.82 -41.76 28.67
C THR A 4 9.47 -41.75 27.94
N THR A 5 8.55 -40.91 28.40
CA THR A 5 7.28 -40.65 27.71
C THR A 5 7.50 -39.73 26.50
N MET A 6 7.52 -40.31 25.31
CA MET A 6 7.68 -39.58 24.05
C MET A 6 6.35 -38.89 23.67
N HIS A 7 6.31 -37.55 23.72
CA HIS A 7 5.14 -36.76 23.32
C HIS A 7 5.20 -36.47 21.81
N LYS A 8 4.27 -37.06 21.05
CA LYS A 8 4.11 -36.79 19.62
C LYS A 8 3.34 -35.47 19.45
N TYR A 9 4.03 -34.45 18.95
CA TYR A 9 3.40 -33.17 18.59
C TYR A 9 2.93 -33.23 17.13
N THR A 10 1.63 -33.46 16.94
CA THR A 10 0.99 -33.36 15.63
C THR A 10 0.82 -31.89 15.27
N ALA A 11 1.61 -31.39 14.31
CA ALA A 11 1.50 -30.03 13.82
C ALA A 11 0.26 -29.90 12.90
N ILE A 12 -0.70 -29.05 13.29
CA ILE A 12 -1.86 -28.71 12.47
C ILE A 12 -1.44 -27.55 11.56
N ILE A 13 -1.36 -27.79 10.24
CA ILE A 13 -1.15 -26.73 9.25
C ILE A 13 -2.50 -26.14 8.88
N LEU A 14 -2.81 -24.95 9.42
CA LEU A 14 -3.92 -24.12 8.95
C LEU A 14 -3.49 -23.36 7.69
N THR A 15 -3.96 -23.78 6.52
CA THR A 15 -3.89 -22.96 5.31
C THR A 15 -5.02 -21.92 5.33
N LEU A 16 -4.71 -20.68 5.69
CA LEU A 16 -5.62 -19.55 5.51
C LEU A 16 -5.69 -19.19 4.02
N ALA A 17 -6.71 -19.70 3.32
CA ALA A 17 -7.14 -19.12 2.07
C ALA A 17 -7.90 -17.82 2.37
N ALA A 18 -7.18 -16.70 2.43
CA ALA A 18 -7.80 -15.38 2.50
C ALA A 18 -8.35 -15.03 1.12
N SER A 19 -9.64 -15.28 0.89
CA SER A 19 -10.39 -14.56 -0.14
C SER A 19 -10.56 -13.12 0.34
N ILE A 20 -9.57 -12.28 0.03
CA ILE A 20 -9.61 -10.84 0.31
C ILE A 20 -10.66 -10.25 -0.62
N SER A 21 -11.87 -10.01 -0.12
CA SER A 21 -12.76 -9.07 -0.77
C SER A 21 -12.07 -7.71 -0.74
N ALA A 22 -11.48 -7.31 -1.87
CA ALA A 22 -10.89 -5.99 -2.06
C ALA A 22 -11.99 -4.94 -1.97
N GLN A 23 -12.35 -4.54 -0.75
CA GLN A 23 -12.81 -3.18 -0.53
C GLN A 23 -11.58 -2.33 -0.88
N THR A 24 -11.51 -1.81 -2.11
CA THR A 24 -10.35 -1.04 -2.61
C THR A 24 -10.22 0.22 -1.76
N ASN A 25 -9.51 0.08 -0.65
CA ASN A 25 -9.12 1.15 0.24
C ASN A 25 -7.99 1.88 -0.46
N TYR A 26 -8.28 3.07 -0.96
CA TYR A 26 -7.25 3.95 -1.48
C TYR A 26 -6.54 4.63 -0.30
N LEU A 27 -5.24 4.79 -0.45
CA LEU A 27 -4.38 5.57 0.42
C LEU A 27 -3.99 6.85 -0.32
N ILE A 28 -3.72 7.91 0.45
CA ILE A 28 -3.02 9.07 -0.08
C ILE A 28 -1.56 8.84 0.23
N MET A 29 -0.74 8.69 -0.80
CA MET A 29 0.70 8.55 -0.63
C MET A 29 1.44 9.72 -1.26
N SER A 30 2.66 9.94 -0.81
CA SER A 30 3.56 10.92 -1.40
C SER A 30 5.00 10.46 -1.50
N CYS A 31 5.73 11.00 -2.48
CA CYS A 31 7.18 10.80 -2.64
C CYS A 31 7.92 12.15 -2.69
N ASN A 32 8.69 12.49 -1.67
CA ASN A 32 9.27 13.84 -1.51
C ASN A 32 10.20 14.33 -2.64
N THR A 33 10.71 13.45 -3.50
CA THR A 33 11.70 13.79 -4.54
C THR A 33 11.16 13.75 -5.97
N SER A 34 10.02 13.10 -6.24
CA SER A 34 9.61 12.84 -7.62
C SER A 34 8.12 12.55 -7.79
N PRO A 35 7.49 13.01 -8.90
CA PRO A 35 6.13 12.61 -9.28
C PRO A 35 6.07 11.25 -10.00
N ILE A 36 7.21 10.65 -10.38
CA ILE A 36 7.26 9.38 -11.13
C ILE A 36 6.49 8.24 -10.43
N PRO A 37 6.58 8.06 -9.10
CA PRO A 37 5.80 7.03 -8.40
C PRO A 37 4.29 7.22 -8.58
N CYS A 38 3.81 8.46 -8.64
CA CYS A 38 2.41 8.75 -8.91
C CYS A 38 1.99 8.46 -10.36
N GLN A 39 2.90 8.58 -11.32
CA GLN A 39 2.64 8.29 -12.73
C GLN A 39 2.66 6.78 -13.04
N THR A 40 3.38 6.00 -12.25
CA THR A 40 3.65 4.58 -12.54
C THR A 40 2.92 3.62 -11.61
N ALA A 41 2.75 3.98 -10.35
CA ALA A 41 2.17 3.13 -9.30
C ALA A 41 0.92 3.74 -8.65
N GLY A 42 0.78 5.07 -8.70
CA GLY A 42 -0.38 5.79 -8.23
C GLY A 42 -1.39 6.06 -9.33
N ILE A 43 -2.48 6.72 -8.95
CA ILE A 43 -3.41 7.31 -9.89
C ILE A 43 -2.90 8.71 -10.16
N ALA A 44 -2.37 8.90 -11.38
CA ALA A 44 -1.93 10.20 -11.84
C ALA A 44 -3.05 11.23 -11.65
N CYS A 45 -2.69 12.37 -11.08
CA CYS A 45 -3.58 13.48 -10.88
C CYS A 45 -2.91 14.78 -11.28
N GLU A 46 -3.66 15.63 -11.96
CA GLU A 46 -3.22 16.98 -12.28
C GLU A 46 -3.33 17.82 -11.01
N ASN A 47 -2.27 17.80 -10.21
CA ASN A 47 -2.11 18.66 -9.05
C ASN A 47 -0.84 19.51 -9.25
N GLU A 48 -1.04 20.76 -9.66
CA GLU A 48 0.05 21.72 -9.91
C GLU A 48 0.83 22.09 -8.64
N ASN A 49 0.22 21.95 -7.46
CA ASN A 49 0.81 22.37 -6.19
C ASN A 49 1.54 21.22 -5.47
N THR A 50 1.09 19.98 -5.65
CA THR A 50 1.70 18.79 -5.03
C THR A 50 1.75 17.61 -6.00
N PRO A 51 2.59 17.67 -7.06
CA PRO A 51 2.65 16.65 -8.10
C PRO A 51 3.18 15.29 -7.60
N TRP A 52 3.72 15.25 -6.39
CA TRP A 52 4.20 14.03 -5.73
C TRP A 52 3.19 13.39 -4.76
N VAL A 53 1.99 13.95 -4.59
CA VAL A 53 0.91 13.40 -3.75
C VAL A 53 -0.16 12.81 -4.66
N CYS A 54 -0.54 11.55 -4.45
CA CYS A 54 -1.57 10.91 -5.27
C CYS A 54 -2.32 9.81 -4.51
N PRO A 55 -3.53 9.44 -4.99
CA PRO A 55 -4.20 8.22 -4.58
C PRO A 55 -3.41 6.99 -5.01
N VAL A 56 -3.24 6.03 -4.11
CA VAL A 56 -2.61 4.73 -4.39
C VAL A 56 -3.57 3.65 -3.92
N SER A 57 -3.87 2.70 -4.79
CA SER A 57 -4.67 1.53 -4.41
C SER A 57 -3.87 0.66 -3.42
N GLY A 58 -4.54 0.02 -2.47
CA GLY A 58 -3.89 -0.77 -1.42
C GLY A 58 -2.92 -1.84 -1.94
N ASP A 59 -3.20 -2.43 -3.09
CA ASP A 59 -2.35 -3.42 -3.78
C ASP A 59 -1.09 -2.81 -4.43
N MET A 60 -1.08 -1.50 -4.68
CA MET A 60 0.02 -0.79 -5.34
C MET A 60 0.96 -0.07 -4.36
N VAL A 61 0.69 -0.13 -3.05
CA VAL A 61 1.46 0.57 -2.00
C VAL A 61 2.94 0.15 -2.00
N GLU A 62 3.22 -1.15 -2.09
CA GLU A 62 4.59 -1.68 -2.13
C GLU A 62 5.31 -1.24 -3.42
N TYR A 63 4.63 -1.30 -4.56
CA TYR A 63 5.19 -0.88 -5.84
C TYR A 63 5.48 0.63 -5.90
N PHE A 64 4.56 1.45 -5.37
CA PHE A 64 4.78 2.89 -5.17
C PHE A 64 6.00 3.14 -4.30
N SER A 65 6.07 2.46 -3.15
CA SER A 65 7.16 2.62 -2.18
C SER A 65 8.51 2.25 -2.77
N SER A 66 8.58 1.15 -3.51
CA SER A 66 9.78 0.72 -4.25
C SER A 66 10.19 1.76 -5.30
N THR A 67 9.24 2.24 -6.10
CA THR A 67 9.51 3.22 -7.16
C THR A 67 10.03 4.54 -6.58
N CYS A 68 9.46 5.00 -5.46
CA CYS A 68 9.92 6.20 -4.76
C CYS A 68 11.36 6.02 -4.23
N ARG A 69 11.66 4.87 -3.62
CA ARG A 69 13.03 4.59 -3.13
C ARG A 69 14.06 4.50 -4.26
N ASN A 70 13.68 3.95 -5.43
CA ASN A 70 14.56 3.86 -6.60
C ASN A 70 14.99 5.23 -7.15
N VAL A 71 14.17 6.26 -6.95
CA VAL A 71 14.50 7.65 -7.30
C VAL A 71 15.07 8.44 -6.11
N ASN A 72 15.63 7.73 -5.13
CA ASN A 72 16.19 8.28 -3.88
C ASN A 72 15.18 9.12 -3.06
N GLY A 73 13.89 8.80 -3.16
CA GLY A 73 12.82 9.41 -2.39
C GLY A 73 12.40 8.63 -1.15
N TYR A 74 11.60 9.26 -0.32
CA TYR A 74 10.95 8.71 0.85
C TYR A 74 9.44 8.63 0.64
N PRO A 75 8.85 7.42 0.61
CA PRO A 75 7.41 7.25 0.52
C PRO A 75 6.75 7.54 1.87
N GLU A 76 5.67 8.33 1.86
CA GLU A 76 4.88 8.66 3.04
C GLU A 76 3.40 8.35 2.79
N ILE A 77 2.72 7.82 3.80
CA ILE A 77 1.26 7.64 3.80
C ILE A 77 0.64 8.83 4.53
N ARG A 78 -0.18 9.60 3.82
CA ARG A 78 -0.86 10.81 4.35
C ARG A 78 -2.30 10.53 4.79
N GLY A 79 -2.87 9.40 4.39
CA GLY A 79 -4.21 8.96 4.80
C GLY A 79 -4.60 7.63 4.17
N SER A 80 -5.65 6.98 4.68
CA SER A 80 -6.08 5.64 4.24
C SER A 80 -7.59 5.42 4.43
N ARG A 81 -8.09 4.29 3.90
CA ARG A 81 -9.51 3.88 3.95
C ARG A 81 -10.45 4.82 3.19
N PHE A 82 -9.94 5.39 2.10
CA PHE A 82 -10.74 6.25 1.23
C PHE A 82 -11.38 5.45 0.10
N THR A 83 -12.54 5.92 -0.36
CA THR A 83 -12.97 5.63 -1.72
C THR A 83 -12.02 6.30 -2.73
N LEU A 84 -12.06 5.90 -3.99
CA LEU A 84 -11.24 6.57 -5.02
C LEU A 84 -11.55 8.07 -5.11
N GLN A 85 -12.84 8.44 -5.02
CA GLN A 85 -13.27 9.83 -5.12
C GLN A 85 -12.75 10.66 -3.94
N ASP A 86 -12.89 10.14 -2.72
CA ASP A 86 -12.36 10.81 -1.53
C ASP A 86 -10.85 10.93 -1.61
N ALA A 87 -10.15 9.87 -2.02
CA ALA A 87 -8.70 9.89 -2.16
C ALA A 87 -8.24 10.94 -3.18
N LYS A 88 -8.94 11.06 -4.32
CA LYS A 88 -8.65 12.09 -5.33
C LYS A 88 -8.87 13.50 -4.78
N GLN A 89 -10.00 13.73 -4.11
CA GLN A 89 -10.29 15.03 -3.52
C GLN A 89 -9.25 15.42 -2.45
N ASN A 90 -8.90 14.50 -1.56
CA ASN A 90 -7.93 14.74 -0.48
C ASN A 90 -6.47 14.80 -0.99
N ALA A 91 -6.15 14.13 -2.10
CA ALA A 91 -4.88 14.30 -2.81
C ALA A 91 -4.80 15.61 -3.62
N GLY A 92 -5.89 16.38 -3.69
CA GLY A 92 -5.95 17.66 -4.40
C GLY A 92 -5.98 17.53 -5.92
N CYS A 93 -6.47 16.40 -6.44
CA CYS A 93 -6.65 16.21 -7.87
C CYS A 93 -7.68 17.22 -8.40
N LYS A 94 -7.34 17.98 -9.45
CA LYS A 94 -8.34 18.77 -10.19
C LYS A 94 -9.41 17.83 -10.77
N VAL A 95 -10.67 18.29 -10.74
CA VAL A 95 -11.84 17.58 -11.29
C VAL A 95 -11.97 17.82 -12.78
#